data_AF-A0A936N2U4-F1
#
_entry.id   AF-A0A936N2U4-F1
#
_cell.length_a   1.000
_cell.length_b   1.000
_cell.length_c   1.000
_cell.angle_alpha   90.00
_cell.angle_beta   90.00
_cell.angle_gamma   90.00
#
_symmetry.space_group_name_H-M   'P 1'
#
loop_
_entity.id
_entity.type
_entity.pdbx_description
1 polymer ?
#
loop_
_entity_poly.entity_id
_entity_poly.type
_entity_poly.pdbx_seq_one_letter_code
_entity_poly.pdbx_strand_id
1 'polypeptide(L)'
;MNRLSSALILSAFVLATACKDDPTQSDQYKGLATEKATVDAALAERDSSLNVLFGSFNRISENLRTIREKQGLIGDVKVEGEPSQDMEQRIVSDLQQIDELLSENKMLIAKLRKEAKANAGAIAALQRTVEELERTVAEKDAEIGGLKEQLASANSSLATLMEMYRDKEQQANMQRNELNTAHYVIGTAKELKEKGIVTKEGGLAGIGATKKLNADALGDGHFKQIDITQTLEVPIAAKKARLLTTHPQGSYRFEGEVDKLVITDPQAFWSASKYLVVMAD
;
A
#
# COMPACT_ATOMS: atom_id res chain seq x y z
N MET A 1 -106.02 40.40 -40.34
CA MET A 1 -105.07 39.37 -39.85
C MET A 1 -103.58 39.68 -40.13
N ASN A 2 -103.22 40.76 -40.84
CA ASN A 2 -101.81 41.00 -41.23
C ASN A 2 -100.90 41.65 -40.17
N ARG A 3 -101.42 42.20 -39.06
CA ARG A 3 -100.58 42.88 -38.05
C ARG A 3 -100.06 41.98 -36.93
N LEU A 4 -100.74 40.86 -36.64
CA LEU A 4 -100.27 39.86 -35.68
C LEU A 4 -99.17 38.95 -36.26
N SER A 5 -99.25 38.59 -37.54
CA SER A 5 -98.19 37.79 -38.19
C SER A 5 -96.88 38.56 -38.36
N SER A 6 -96.92 39.87 -38.62
CA SER A 6 -95.70 40.68 -38.72
C SER A 6 -94.99 40.88 -37.37
N ALA A 7 -95.74 40.96 -36.27
CA ALA A 7 -95.15 41.08 -34.93
C ALA A 7 -94.49 39.78 -34.45
N LEU A 8 -95.05 38.62 -34.83
CA LEU A 8 -94.51 37.30 -34.50
C LEU A 8 -93.26 36.94 -35.33
N ILE A 9 -93.18 37.43 -36.57
CA ILE A 9 -91.99 37.26 -37.43
C ILE A 9 -90.84 38.18 -36.97
N LEU A 10 -91.16 39.39 -36.50
CA LEU A 10 -90.17 40.33 -36.00
C LEU A 10 -89.57 39.89 -34.65
N SER A 11 -90.36 39.27 -33.76
CA SER A 11 -89.84 38.71 -32.49
C SER A 11 -89.02 37.43 -32.70
N ALA A 12 -89.38 36.58 -33.67
CA ALA A 12 -88.60 35.41 -34.04
C ALA A 12 -87.25 35.77 -34.69
N PHE A 13 -87.16 36.89 -35.41
CA PHE A 13 -85.91 37.36 -36.04
C PHE A 13 -84.93 37.98 -35.02
N VAL A 14 -85.43 38.60 -33.96
CA VAL A 14 -84.61 39.13 -32.85
C VAL A 14 -84.07 38.00 -31.96
N LEU A 15 -84.84 36.93 -31.74
CA LEU A 15 -84.36 35.74 -31.01
C LEU A 15 -83.34 34.91 -31.81
N ALA A 16 -83.43 34.88 -33.14
CA ALA A 16 -82.48 34.17 -34.00
C ALA A 16 -81.13 34.90 -34.23
N THR A 17 -81.03 36.18 -33.84
CA THR A 17 -79.79 36.97 -33.93
C THR A 17 -79.03 37.04 -32.60
N ALA A 18 -79.68 36.70 -31.48
CA ALA A 18 -79.05 36.67 -30.15
C ALA A 18 -78.20 35.40 -29.88
N CYS A 19 -78.31 34.36 -30.72
CA CYS A 19 -77.55 33.10 -30.59
C CYS A 19 -76.50 32.90 -31.71
N LYS A 20 -75.96 33.96 -32.31
CA LYS A 20 -75.00 33.86 -33.42
C LYS A 20 -73.53 33.94 -33.02
N ASP A 21 -73.21 34.45 -31.83
CA ASP A 21 -71.83 34.58 -31.39
C ASP A 21 -71.47 33.46 -30.41
N ASP A 22 -70.69 32.50 -30.90
CA ASP A 22 -70.07 31.47 -30.06
C ASP A 22 -69.22 32.17 -28.99
N PRO A 23 -69.50 32.00 -27.68
CA PRO A 23 -68.77 32.68 -26.61
C PRO A 23 -67.26 32.39 -26.63
N THR A 24 -66.84 31.29 -27.27
CA THR A 24 -65.43 30.92 -27.47
C THR A 24 -64.71 31.74 -28.55
N GLN A 25 -65.46 32.46 -29.41
CA GLN A 25 -64.92 33.30 -30.47
C GLN A 25 -64.65 34.74 -30.04
N SER A 26 -65.15 35.15 -28.86
CA SER A 26 -64.94 36.50 -28.33
C SER A 26 -63.45 36.79 -28.08
N ASP A 27 -63.02 38.03 -28.31
CA ASP A 27 -61.62 38.44 -28.13
C ASP A 27 -61.15 38.23 -26.67
N GLN A 28 -62.06 38.39 -25.70
CA GLN A 28 -61.78 38.12 -24.29
C GLN A 28 -61.50 36.63 -24.03
N TYR A 29 -62.27 35.72 -24.63
CA TYR A 29 -62.05 34.28 -24.48
C TYR A 29 -60.75 33.83 -25.15
N LYS A 30 -60.43 34.36 -26.33
CA LYS A 30 -59.15 34.10 -27.02
C LYS A 30 -57.95 34.63 -26.22
N GLY A 31 -58.08 35.80 -25.60
CA GLY A 31 -57.10 36.36 -24.68
C GLY A 31 -56.86 35.45 -23.47
N LEU A 32 -57.94 35.01 -22.81
CA LEU A 32 -57.87 34.13 -21.65
C LEU A 32 -57.30 32.75 -21.99
N ALA A 33 -57.63 32.20 -23.15
CA ALA A 33 -57.07 30.94 -23.64
C ALA A 33 -55.55 31.03 -23.91
N THR A 34 -55.10 32.16 -24.45
CA THR A 34 -53.67 32.43 -24.70
C THR A 34 -52.91 32.61 -23.38
N GLU A 35 -53.49 33.33 -22.43
CA GLU A 35 -52.94 33.51 -21.10
C GLU A 35 -52.81 32.18 -20.36
N LYS A 36 -53.85 31.35 -20.38
CA LYS A 36 -53.82 29.98 -19.84
C LYS A 36 -52.71 29.15 -20.47
N ALA A 37 -52.62 29.13 -21.80
CA ALA A 37 -51.57 28.38 -22.50
C ALA A 37 -50.15 28.85 -22.13
N THR A 38 -49.98 30.15 -21.90
CA THR A 38 -48.71 30.75 -21.47
C THR A 38 -48.36 30.34 -20.04
N VAL A 39 -49.35 30.35 -19.13
CA VAL A 39 -49.17 29.91 -17.74
C VAL A 39 -48.88 28.41 -17.67
N ASP A 40 -49.59 27.59 -18.45
CA ASP A 40 -49.38 26.13 -18.51
C ASP A 40 -47.96 25.80 -19.03
N ALA A 41 -47.47 26.54 -20.03
CA ALA A 41 -46.10 26.41 -20.53
C ALA A 41 -45.05 26.77 -19.46
N ALA A 42 -45.26 27.87 -18.73
CA ALA A 42 -44.36 28.28 -17.63
C ALA A 42 -44.36 27.29 -16.46
N LEU A 43 -45.51 26.69 -16.14
CA LEU A 43 -45.62 25.63 -15.13
C LEU A 43 -44.88 24.36 -15.57
N ALA A 44 -45.06 23.93 -16.82
CA ALA A 44 -44.35 22.77 -17.37
C ALA A 44 -42.82 22.97 -17.37
N GLU A 45 -42.33 24.17 -17.67
CA GLU A 45 -40.91 24.51 -17.63
C GLU A 45 -40.36 24.52 -16.19
N ARG A 46 -41.15 25.02 -15.23
CA ARG A 46 -40.81 24.94 -13.79
C ARG A 46 -40.76 23.50 -13.30
N ASP A 47 -41.74 22.67 -13.66
CA ASP A 47 -41.79 21.27 -13.24
C ASP A 47 -40.61 20.47 -13.79
N SER A 48 -40.24 20.72 -15.06
CA SER A 48 -39.04 20.14 -15.67
C SER A 48 -37.77 20.56 -14.91
N SER A 49 -37.65 21.85 -14.58
CA SER A 49 -36.52 22.39 -13.81
C SER A 49 -36.44 21.75 -12.42
N LEU A 50 -37.56 21.61 -11.71
CA LEU A 50 -37.63 20.95 -10.42
C LEU A 50 -37.19 19.49 -10.51
N ASN A 51 -37.60 18.77 -11.55
CA ASN A 51 -37.20 17.38 -11.74
C ASN A 51 -35.68 17.24 -11.97
N VAL A 52 -35.09 18.15 -12.75
CA VAL A 52 -33.62 18.23 -12.93
C VAL A 52 -32.89 18.54 -11.62
N LEU A 53 -33.45 19.43 -10.79
CA LEU A 53 -32.92 19.78 -9.48
C LEU A 53 -32.93 18.56 -8.53
N PHE A 54 -34.07 17.90 -8.37
CA PHE A 54 -34.19 16.71 -7.52
C PHE A 54 -33.30 15.56 -8.01
N GLY A 55 -33.22 15.35 -9.34
CA GLY A 55 -32.33 14.35 -9.91
C GLY A 55 -30.85 14.63 -9.58
N SER A 56 -30.42 15.88 -9.72
CA SER A 56 -29.03 16.26 -9.40
C SER A 56 -28.74 16.17 -7.91
N PHE A 57 -29.69 16.55 -7.05
CA PHE A 57 -29.56 16.43 -5.59
C PHE A 57 -29.47 14.97 -5.13
N ASN A 58 -30.33 14.09 -5.65
CA ASN A 58 -30.31 12.67 -5.33
C ASN A 58 -28.99 12.03 -5.77
N ARG A 59 -28.48 12.40 -6.96
CA ARG A 59 -27.19 11.91 -7.45
C ARG A 59 -26.02 12.37 -6.57
N ILE A 60 -26.00 13.65 -6.16
CA ILE A 60 -24.96 14.14 -5.23
C ILE A 60 -25.05 13.42 -3.89
N SER A 61 -26.25 13.23 -3.36
CA SER A 61 -26.47 12.54 -2.07
C SER A 61 -25.96 11.10 -2.12
N GLU A 62 -26.22 10.40 -3.23
CA GLU A 62 -25.71 9.05 -3.46
C GLU A 62 -24.18 9.04 -3.56
N ASN A 63 -23.60 9.94 -4.35
CA ASN A 63 -22.15 10.07 -4.47
C ASN A 63 -21.49 10.34 -3.12
N LEU A 64 -22.05 11.25 -2.31
CA LEU A 64 -21.54 11.55 -0.96
C LEU A 64 -21.64 10.35 0.00
N ARG A 65 -22.67 9.51 -0.15
CA ARG A 65 -22.78 8.26 0.60
C ARG A 65 -21.67 7.30 0.21
N THR A 66 -21.47 7.07 -1.09
CA THR A 66 -20.40 6.20 -1.59
C THR A 66 -19.01 6.70 -1.21
N ILE A 67 -18.77 8.02 -1.28
CA ILE A 67 -17.51 8.63 -0.81
C ILE A 67 -17.28 8.31 0.66
N ARG A 68 -18.30 8.49 1.52
CA ARG A 68 -18.19 8.21 2.96
C ARG A 68 -17.89 6.74 3.24
N GLU A 69 -18.56 5.82 2.54
CA GLU A 69 -18.32 4.38 2.66
C GLU A 69 -16.87 4.04 2.30
N LYS A 70 -16.38 4.53 1.16
CA LYS A 70 -14.98 4.31 0.74
C LYS A 70 -13.97 4.95 1.69
N GLN A 71 -14.22 6.17 2.17
CA GLN A 71 -13.38 6.83 3.17
C GLN A 71 -13.34 6.02 4.48
N GLY A 72 -14.47 5.46 4.91
CA GLY A 72 -14.53 4.57 6.07
C GLY A 72 -13.65 3.32 5.88
N LEU A 73 -13.69 2.71 4.70
CA LEU A 73 -12.83 1.56 4.37
C LEU A 73 -11.35 1.90 4.38
N ILE A 74 -10.97 3.12 3.99
CA ILE A 74 -9.58 3.61 4.06
C ILE A 74 -9.17 3.88 5.51
N GLY A 75 -10.07 4.44 6.34
CA GLY A 75 -9.82 4.76 7.74
C GLY A 75 -9.80 3.56 8.69
N ASP A 76 -10.59 2.52 8.41
CA ASP A 76 -10.67 1.29 9.21
C ASP A 76 -9.56 0.27 8.91
N VAL A 77 -8.60 0.62 8.04
CA VAL A 77 -7.39 -0.18 7.83
C VAL A 77 -6.53 -0.11 9.10
N LYS A 78 -6.86 -0.96 10.09
CA LYS A 78 -6.01 -1.21 11.24
C LYS A 78 -4.73 -1.86 10.73
N VAL A 79 -3.62 -1.14 10.88
CA VAL A 79 -2.26 -1.62 10.65
C VAL A 79 -1.86 -2.58 11.79
N GLU A 80 -2.58 -3.69 11.93
CA GLU A 80 -2.12 -4.84 12.71
C GLU A 80 -1.50 -5.84 11.72
N GLY A 81 -0.27 -5.54 11.28
CA GLY A 81 0.49 -6.32 10.30
C GLY A 81 1.22 -5.44 9.27
N GLU A 82 2.11 -6.03 8.48
CA GLU A 82 2.72 -5.32 7.35
C GLU A 82 1.64 -4.97 6.30
N PRO A 83 1.60 -3.72 5.79
CA PRO A 83 0.75 -3.36 4.67
C PRO A 83 1.11 -4.24 3.47
N SER A 84 0.16 -5.03 2.97
CA SER A 84 0.37 -5.83 1.75
C SER A 84 0.25 -4.95 0.50
N GLN A 85 0.95 -5.32 -0.58
CA GLN A 85 0.81 -4.63 -1.88
C GLN A 85 -0.64 -4.57 -2.37
N ASP A 86 -1.44 -5.61 -2.07
CA ASP A 86 -2.86 -5.66 -2.43
C ASP A 86 -3.69 -4.59 -1.68
N MET A 87 -3.32 -4.26 -0.44
CA MET A 87 -3.98 -3.23 0.36
C MET A 87 -3.70 -1.84 -0.20
N GLU A 88 -2.43 -1.57 -0.55
CA GLU A 88 -2.03 -0.29 -1.16
C GLU A 88 -2.77 -0.05 -2.49
N GLN A 89 -2.81 -1.05 -3.36
CA GLN A 89 -3.52 -0.96 -4.65
C GLN A 89 -5.02 -0.69 -4.47
N ARG A 90 -5.65 -1.30 -3.46
CA ARG A 90 -7.05 -1.04 -3.13
C ARG A 90 -7.28 0.40 -2.67
N ILE A 91 -6.43 0.91 -1.76
CA ILE A 91 -6.54 2.30 -1.28
C ILE A 91 -6.37 3.28 -2.45
N VAL A 92 -5.38 3.07 -3.33
CA VAL A 92 -5.16 3.91 -4.52
C VAL A 92 -6.38 3.89 -5.45
N SER A 93 -6.94 2.71 -5.71
CA SER A 93 -8.14 2.55 -6.54
C SER A 93 -9.37 3.24 -5.92
N ASP A 94 -9.55 3.12 -4.61
CA ASP A 94 -10.65 3.79 -3.90
C ASP A 94 -10.49 5.31 -3.92
N LEU A 95 -9.27 5.85 -3.78
CA LEU A 95 -9.00 7.29 -3.90
C LEU A 95 -9.29 7.81 -5.32
N GLN A 96 -8.96 7.06 -6.37
CA GLN A 96 -9.29 7.43 -7.75
C GLN A 96 -10.81 7.50 -7.97
N GLN A 97 -11.56 6.51 -7.49
CA GLN A 97 -13.02 6.51 -7.58
C GLN A 97 -13.64 7.66 -6.78
N ILE A 98 -13.08 8.00 -5.61
CA ILE A 98 -13.54 9.16 -4.83
C ILE A 98 -13.31 10.47 -5.61
N ASP A 99 -12.14 10.64 -6.25
CA ASP A 99 -11.87 11.83 -7.07
C ASP A 99 -12.88 11.99 -8.22
N GLU A 100 -13.23 10.90 -8.89
CA GLU A 100 -14.23 10.89 -9.96
C GLU A 100 -15.61 11.34 -9.44
N LEU A 101 -16.05 10.79 -8.30
CA LEU A 101 -17.32 11.16 -7.66
C LEU A 101 -17.34 12.61 -7.18
N LEU A 102 -16.22 13.12 -6.66
CA LEU A 102 -16.08 14.53 -6.26
C LEU A 102 -16.13 15.46 -7.49
N SER A 103 -15.49 15.07 -8.59
CA SER A 103 -15.57 15.79 -9.86
C SER A 103 -17.00 15.82 -10.41
N GLU A 104 -17.70 14.68 -10.39
CA GLU A 104 -19.12 14.60 -10.77
C GLU A 104 -19.97 15.52 -9.89
N ASN A 105 -19.76 15.50 -8.57
CA ASN A 105 -20.48 16.38 -7.64
C ASN A 105 -20.24 17.85 -7.95
N LYS A 106 -19.01 18.28 -8.23
CA LYS A 106 -18.71 19.67 -8.64
C LYS A 106 -19.50 20.10 -9.86
N MET A 107 -19.57 19.23 -10.88
CA MET A 107 -20.35 19.49 -12.09
C MET A 107 -21.87 19.57 -11.80
N LEU A 108 -22.40 18.65 -10.99
CA LEU A 108 -23.81 18.63 -10.61
C LEU A 108 -24.19 19.83 -9.75
N ILE A 109 -23.33 20.27 -8.84
CA ILE A 109 -23.53 21.49 -8.03
C ILE A 109 -23.54 22.73 -8.94
N ALA A 110 -22.61 22.83 -9.90
CA ALA A 110 -22.61 23.94 -10.85
C ALA A 110 -23.91 23.98 -11.68
N LYS A 111 -24.43 22.81 -12.08
CA LYS A 111 -25.73 22.68 -12.75
C LYS A 111 -26.87 23.12 -11.82
N LEU A 112 -26.94 22.57 -10.61
CA LEU A 112 -27.92 22.95 -9.58
C LEU A 112 -27.93 24.46 -9.34
N ARG A 113 -26.76 25.09 -9.21
CA ARG A 113 -26.60 26.53 -8.99
C ARG A 113 -27.17 27.34 -10.15
N LYS A 114 -26.93 26.92 -11.39
CA LYS A 114 -27.46 27.57 -12.59
C LYS A 114 -28.98 27.47 -12.64
N GLU A 115 -29.54 26.29 -12.43
CA GLU A 115 -30.99 26.03 -12.43
C GLU A 115 -31.71 26.76 -11.28
N ALA A 116 -31.09 26.80 -10.09
CA ALA A 116 -31.60 27.54 -8.93
C ALA A 116 -31.64 29.05 -9.19
N LYS A 117 -30.62 29.60 -9.86
CA LYS A 117 -30.56 31.03 -10.21
C LYS A 117 -31.56 31.41 -11.30
N ALA A 118 -31.81 30.51 -12.26
CA ALA A 118 -32.86 30.72 -13.28
C ALA A 118 -34.26 30.76 -12.66
N ASN A 119 -34.47 30.06 -11.54
CA ASN A 119 -35.72 29.98 -10.79
C ASN A 119 -35.75 30.87 -9.52
N ALA A 120 -34.89 31.90 -9.45
CA ALA A 120 -34.57 32.69 -8.25
C ALA A 120 -35.77 33.34 -7.52
N GLY A 121 -36.91 33.52 -8.19
CA GLY A 121 -38.11 34.08 -7.57
C GLY A 121 -38.79 33.18 -6.54
N ALA A 122 -38.42 31.89 -6.43
CA ALA A 122 -39.24 30.92 -5.70
C ALA A 122 -38.56 30.11 -4.59
N ILE A 123 -37.22 29.98 -4.52
CA ILE A 123 -36.64 29.01 -3.57
C ILE A 123 -35.29 29.48 -2.99
N ALA A 124 -35.31 30.43 -2.06
CA ALA A 124 -34.15 30.79 -1.24
C ALA A 124 -33.56 29.59 -0.46
N ALA A 125 -34.38 28.57 -0.16
CA ALA A 125 -33.92 27.33 0.46
C ALA A 125 -32.96 26.53 -0.44
N LEU A 126 -33.16 26.53 -1.76
CA LEU A 126 -32.35 25.78 -2.71
C LEU A 126 -30.95 26.40 -2.85
N GLN A 127 -30.87 27.73 -2.85
CA GLN A 127 -29.59 28.44 -2.84
C GLN A 127 -28.76 28.08 -1.59
N ARG A 128 -29.39 28.04 -0.40
CA ARG A 128 -28.72 27.59 0.83
C ARG A 128 -28.26 26.14 0.76
N THR A 129 -29.06 25.24 0.19
CA THR A 129 -28.65 23.84 0.01
C THR A 129 -27.44 23.71 -0.92
N VAL A 130 -27.39 24.50 -2.00
CA VAL A 130 -26.24 24.52 -2.92
C VAL A 130 -24.98 25.02 -2.21
N GLU A 131 -25.07 26.09 -1.44
CA GLU A 131 -23.94 26.62 -0.65
C GLU A 131 -23.41 25.59 0.36
N GLU A 132 -24.30 24.84 1.02
CA GLU A 132 -23.91 23.78 1.95
C GLU A 132 -23.24 22.59 1.25
N LEU A 133 -23.72 22.22 0.06
CA LEU A 133 -23.09 21.18 -0.75
C LEU A 133 -21.71 21.61 -1.27
N GLU A 134 -21.56 22.87 -1.69
CA GLU A 134 -20.26 23.45 -2.07
C GLU A 134 -19.26 23.35 -0.90
N ARG A 135 -19.68 23.72 0.31
CA ARG A 135 -18.87 23.59 1.52
C ARG A 135 -18.48 22.14 1.81
N THR A 136 -19.45 21.23 1.80
CA THR A 136 -19.22 19.80 2.09
C THR A 136 -18.24 19.18 1.09
N VAL A 137 -18.37 19.48 -0.21
CA VAL A 137 -17.44 18.96 -1.23
C VAL A 137 -16.03 19.52 -1.04
N ALA A 138 -15.90 20.81 -0.70
CA ALA A 138 -14.60 21.42 -0.42
C ALA A 138 -13.91 20.80 0.81
N GLU A 139 -14.66 20.53 1.88
CA GLU A 139 -14.15 19.83 3.07
C GLU A 139 -13.69 18.40 2.73
N LYS A 140 -14.45 17.68 1.90
CA LYS A 140 -14.10 16.32 1.45
C LYS A 140 -12.88 16.29 0.52
N ASP A 141 -12.76 17.25 -0.40
CA ASP A 141 -11.56 17.42 -1.23
C ASP A 141 -10.31 17.61 -0.35
N ALA A 142 -10.39 18.46 0.68
CA ALA A 142 -9.26 18.73 1.57
C ALA A 142 -8.86 17.47 2.37
N GLU A 143 -9.84 16.73 2.88
CA GLU A 143 -9.61 15.46 3.58
C GLU A 143 -8.93 14.41 2.67
N ILE A 144 -9.38 14.28 1.43
CA ILE A 144 -8.78 13.37 0.44
C ILE A 144 -7.35 13.79 0.09
N GLY A 145 -7.08 15.10 -0.01
CA GLY A 145 -5.72 15.63 -0.14
C GLY A 145 -4.82 15.17 1.00
N GLY A 146 -5.28 15.32 2.25
CA GLY A 146 -4.54 14.86 3.43
C GLY A 146 -4.29 13.35 3.45
N LEU A 147 -5.29 12.53 3.08
CA LEU A 147 -5.13 11.07 3.00
C LEU A 147 -4.10 10.66 1.93
N LYS A 148 -4.07 11.35 0.78
CA LYS A 148 -3.07 11.12 -0.27
C LYS A 148 -1.65 11.44 0.20
N GLU A 149 -1.47 12.54 0.93
CA GLU A 149 -0.17 12.92 1.50
C GLU A 149 0.30 11.90 2.54
N GLN A 150 -0.58 11.45 3.43
CA GLN A 150 -0.26 10.42 4.42
C GLN A 150 0.13 9.10 3.76
N LEU A 151 -0.60 8.67 2.72
CA LEU A 151 -0.28 7.45 1.96
C LEU A 151 1.10 7.54 1.31
N ALA A 152 1.41 8.67 0.65
CA ALA A 152 2.73 8.89 0.05
C ALA A 152 3.86 8.86 1.09
N SER A 153 3.65 9.48 2.25
CA SER A 153 4.61 9.48 3.36
C SER A 153 4.83 8.07 3.94
N ALA A 154 3.75 7.30 4.11
CA ALA A 154 3.82 5.92 4.61
C ALA A 154 4.59 5.01 3.64
N ASN A 155 4.31 5.11 2.34
CA ASN A 155 5.01 4.36 1.29
C ASN A 155 6.52 4.67 1.26
N SER A 156 6.89 5.95 1.35
CA SER A 156 8.31 6.35 1.42
C SER A 156 9.00 5.80 2.67
N SER A 157 8.29 5.80 3.80
CA SER A 157 8.82 5.27 5.06
C SER A 157 9.01 3.74 5.00
N LEU A 158 8.06 3.03 4.40
CA LEU A 158 8.13 1.59 4.20
C LEU A 158 9.29 1.19 3.27
N ALA A 159 9.48 1.91 2.16
CA ALA A 159 10.61 1.68 1.26
C ALA A 159 11.96 1.82 1.98
N THR A 160 12.08 2.88 2.79
CA THR A 160 13.29 3.12 3.61
C THR A 160 13.51 1.99 4.63
N LEU A 161 12.45 1.54 5.30
CA LEU A 161 12.53 0.46 6.29
C LEU A 161 12.94 -0.88 5.64
N MET A 162 12.41 -1.18 4.46
CA MET A 162 12.79 -2.38 3.69
C MET A 162 14.27 -2.38 3.29
N GLU A 163 14.79 -1.23 2.87
CA GLU A 163 16.21 -1.08 2.55
C GLU A 163 17.09 -1.29 3.79
N MET A 164 16.75 -0.62 4.91
CA MET A 164 17.45 -0.82 6.18
C MET A 164 17.40 -2.27 6.67
N TYR A 165 16.27 -2.96 6.50
CA TYR A 165 16.13 -4.36 6.88
C TYR A 165 17.05 -5.27 6.07
N ARG A 166 17.09 -5.09 4.74
CA ARG A 166 18.00 -5.84 3.86
C ARG A 166 19.46 -5.63 4.22
N ASP A 167 19.86 -4.38 4.47
CA ASP A 167 21.22 -4.07 4.89
C ASP A 167 21.57 -4.74 6.22
N LYS A 168 20.65 -4.72 7.18
CA LYS A 168 20.84 -5.37 8.48
C LYS A 168 20.91 -6.89 8.37
N GLU A 169 20.08 -7.50 7.54
CA GLU A 169 20.10 -8.94 7.29
C GLU A 169 21.41 -9.37 6.63
N GLN A 170 21.87 -8.61 5.63
CA GLN A 170 23.17 -8.86 4.99
C GLN A 170 24.31 -8.73 5.99
N GLN A 171 24.34 -7.67 6.80
CA GLN A 171 25.36 -7.49 7.85
C GLN A 171 25.33 -8.62 8.88
N ALA A 172 24.14 -9.03 9.34
CA ALA A 172 23.99 -10.13 10.28
C ALA A 172 24.49 -11.44 9.69
N ASN A 173 24.18 -11.72 8.41
CA ASN A 173 24.68 -12.92 7.72
C ASN A 173 26.19 -12.90 7.53
N MET A 174 26.78 -11.76 7.16
CA MET A 174 28.23 -11.61 7.06
C MET A 174 28.90 -11.87 8.41
N GLN A 175 28.45 -11.20 9.48
CA GLN A 175 28.99 -11.40 10.83
C GLN A 175 28.83 -12.85 11.31
N ARG A 176 27.68 -13.47 11.04
CA ARG A 176 27.43 -14.86 11.39
C ARG A 176 28.36 -15.81 10.64
N ASN A 177 28.59 -15.58 9.35
CA ASN A 177 29.55 -16.36 8.56
C ASN A 177 30.98 -16.17 9.08
N GLU A 178 31.38 -14.94 9.42
CA GLU A 178 32.70 -14.66 10.01
C GLU A 178 32.88 -15.37 11.36
N LEU A 179 31.90 -15.27 12.26
CA LEU A 179 31.94 -15.91 13.58
C LEU A 179 32.02 -17.43 13.47
N ASN A 180 31.35 -18.01 12.48
CA ASN A 180 31.28 -19.45 12.27
C ASN A 180 32.40 -20.00 11.37
N THR A 181 33.25 -19.15 10.80
CA THR A 181 34.37 -19.59 9.97
C THR A 181 35.55 -19.99 10.85
N ALA A 182 36.04 -21.21 10.63
CA ALA A 182 37.32 -21.67 11.16
C ALA A 182 38.13 -22.36 10.08
N HIS A 183 39.39 -22.64 10.38
CA HIS A 183 40.38 -23.15 9.44
C HIS A 183 41.13 -24.31 10.07
N TYR A 184 41.34 -25.40 9.34
CA TYR A 184 42.17 -26.50 9.84
C TYR A 184 43.14 -27.06 8.81
N VAL A 185 44.22 -27.65 9.31
CA VAL A 185 45.20 -28.38 8.52
C VAL A 185 45.67 -29.62 9.28
N ILE A 186 45.86 -30.70 8.54
CA ILE A 186 46.39 -31.96 9.05
C ILE A 186 47.59 -32.31 8.18
N GLY A 187 48.67 -32.76 8.82
CA GLY A 187 49.83 -33.26 8.10
C GLY A 187 50.87 -33.84 9.02
N THR A 188 51.83 -34.53 8.42
CA THR A 188 53.02 -35.00 9.11
C THR A 188 53.90 -33.82 9.51
N ALA A 189 54.80 -34.06 10.46
CA ALA A 189 55.79 -33.07 10.85
C ALA A 189 56.62 -32.50 9.69
N LYS A 190 56.84 -33.30 8.64
CA LYS A 190 57.59 -32.90 7.45
C LYS A 190 56.74 -31.99 6.56
N GLU A 191 55.49 -32.37 6.28
CA GLU A 191 54.57 -31.59 5.44
C GLU A 191 54.22 -30.23 6.07
N LEU A 192 53.95 -30.20 7.38
CA LEU A 192 53.67 -28.94 8.08
C LEU A 192 54.89 -28.01 8.10
N LYS A 193 56.11 -28.56 8.09
CA LYS A 193 57.35 -27.77 8.00
C LYS A 193 57.59 -27.26 6.58
N GLU A 194 57.36 -28.09 5.56
CA GLU A 194 57.48 -27.70 4.14
C GLU A 194 56.49 -26.61 3.76
N LYS A 195 55.27 -26.67 4.31
CA LYS A 195 54.24 -25.62 4.18
C LYS A 195 54.50 -24.38 5.04
N GLY A 196 55.61 -24.32 5.78
CA GLY A 196 55.94 -23.19 6.65
C GLY A 196 55.05 -23.02 7.88
N ILE A 197 54.10 -23.93 8.13
CA ILE A 197 53.14 -23.90 9.25
C ILE A 197 53.85 -24.18 10.59
N VAL A 198 54.93 -24.95 10.56
CA VAL A 198 55.73 -25.28 11.74
C VAL A 198 57.19 -24.96 11.49
N THR A 199 57.80 -24.17 12.38
CA THR A 199 59.24 -23.89 12.39
C THR A 199 59.95 -24.70 13.47
N LYS A 200 61.25 -24.94 13.27
CA LYS A 200 62.13 -25.47 14.33
C LYS A 200 62.78 -24.25 15.00
N GLU A 201 62.39 -23.93 16.22
CA GLU A 201 63.03 -22.88 17.03
C GLU A 201 63.74 -23.52 18.24
N GLY A 202 64.97 -23.07 18.50
CA GLY A 202 65.81 -23.53 19.61
C GLY A 202 66.64 -24.79 19.32
N GLY A 203 67.71 -25.01 20.10
CA GLY A 203 68.61 -26.16 20.02
C GLY A 203 69.93 -25.89 19.29
N LEU A 204 71.06 -26.06 19.97
CA LEU A 204 72.40 -25.99 19.36
C LEU A 204 72.60 -27.25 18.50
N ALA A 205 72.89 -27.09 17.21
CA ALA A 205 73.10 -28.19 16.26
C ALA A 205 71.97 -29.24 16.17
N GLY A 206 70.71 -28.83 16.37
CA GLY A 206 69.53 -29.70 16.21
C GLY A 206 69.17 -30.58 17.41
N ILE A 207 69.93 -30.51 18.50
CA ILE A 207 69.61 -31.19 19.77
C ILE A 207 68.77 -30.22 20.61
N GLY A 208 67.55 -30.64 20.98
CA GLY A 208 66.63 -29.84 21.78
C GLY A 208 65.71 -28.88 21.00
N ALA A 209 65.65 -29.00 19.67
CA ALA A 209 64.76 -28.17 18.86
C ALA A 209 63.28 -28.50 19.10
N THR A 210 62.52 -27.50 19.55
CA THR A 210 61.08 -27.60 19.72
C THR A 210 60.36 -27.11 18.46
N LYS A 211 59.35 -27.87 18.02
CA LYS A 211 58.49 -27.50 16.90
C LYS A 211 57.51 -26.43 17.39
N LYS A 212 57.53 -25.24 16.77
CA LYS A 212 56.65 -24.12 17.12
C LYS A 212 55.76 -23.77 15.93
N LEU A 213 54.51 -23.41 16.22
CA LEU A 213 53.57 -22.92 15.20
C LEU A 213 54.09 -21.58 14.65
N ASN A 214 54.10 -21.46 13.32
CA ASN A 214 54.38 -20.19 12.66
C ASN A 214 53.07 -19.41 12.51
N ALA A 215 52.87 -18.39 13.34
CA ALA A 215 51.67 -17.57 13.31
C ALA A 215 51.53 -16.77 12.00
N ASP A 216 52.65 -16.45 11.34
CA ASP A 216 52.67 -15.69 10.09
C ASP A 216 52.17 -16.50 8.88
N ALA A 217 52.15 -17.84 9.00
CA ALA A 217 51.63 -18.75 7.96
C ALA A 217 50.11 -19.01 8.06
N LEU A 218 49.44 -18.41 9.05
CA LEU A 218 47.99 -18.53 9.26
C LEU A 218 47.25 -17.64 8.24
N GLY A 219 47.08 -18.15 7.01
CA GLY A 219 46.39 -17.44 5.93
C GLY A 219 46.83 -17.83 4.51
N ASP A 220 47.94 -18.56 4.37
CA ASP A 220 48.61 -18.83 3.08
C ASP A 220 47.93 -19.93 2.22
N GLY A 221 46.62 -20.10 2.33
CA GLY A 221 45.84 -21.07 1.54
C GLY A 221 46.10 -22.55 1.87
N HIS A 222 46.97 -22.84 2.84
CA HIS A 222 47.29 -24.21 3.29
C HIS A 222 46.25 -24.81 4.25
N PHE A 223 45.29 -23.99 4.70
CA PHE A 223 44.23 -24.40 5.59
C PHE A 223 42.93 -24.62 4.83
N LYS A 224 42.19 -25.66 5.24
CA LYS A 224 40.82 -25.88 4.78
C LYS A 224 39.87 -25.03 5.63
N GLN A 225 39.14 -24.12 4.98
CA GLN A 225 38.07 -23.35 5.58
C GLN A 225 36.86 -24.25 5.87
N ILE A 226 36.23 -24.05 7.03
CA ILE A 226 35.05 -24.78 7.49
C ILE A 226 34.07 -23.86 8.21
N ASP A 227 32.80 -24.28 8.20
CA ASP A 227 31.78 -23.78 9.13
C ASP A 227 31.80 -24.65 10.39
N ILE A 228 32.05 -24.03 11.55
CA ILE A 228 32.13 -24.72 12.85
C ILE A 228 30.81 -25.32 13.30
N THR A 229 29.68 -24.87 12.77
CA THR A 229 28.35 -25.40 13.08
C THR A 229 28.03 -26.67 12.30
N GLN A 230 28.71 -26.89 11.17
CA GLN A 230 28.50 -28.04 10.29
C GLN A 230 29.63 -29.08 10.43
N THR A 231 30.86 -28.63 10.66
CA THR A 231 32.03 -29.52 10.75
C THR A 231 32.31 -29.87 12.20
N LEU A 232 31.69 -30.95 12.67
CA LEU A 232 31.88 -31.49 14.03
C LEU A 232 32.94 -32.59 14.09
N GLU A 233 33.37 -33.10 12.94
CA GLU A 233 34.35 -34.18 12.86
C GLU A 233 35.45 -33.81 11.86
N VAL A 234 36.70 -34.10 12.25
CA VAL A 234 37.89 -33.89 11.43
C VAL A 234 38.60 -35.23 11.26
N PRO A 235 38.55 -35.84 10.05
CA PRO A 235 39.19 -37.14 9.81
C PRO A 235 40.71 -36.99 9.77
N ILE A 236 41.44 -37.88 10.44
CA ILE A 236 42.91 -37.85 10.56
C ILE A 236 43.54 -39.11 9.96
N ALA A 237 43.01 -40.29 10.29
CA ALA A 237 43.49 -41.60 9.85
C ALA A 237 45.00 -41.81 10.08
N ALA A 238 45.46 -41.66 11.33
CA ALA A 238 46.86 -41.83 11.72
C ALA A 238 47.02 -42.65 12.99
N LYS A 239 48.22 -43.19 13.25
CA LYS A 239 48.48 -44.00 14.46
C LYS A 239 48.65 -43.14 15.70
N LYS A 240 49.14 -41.90 15.52
CA LYS A 240 49.28 -40.89 16.57
C LYS A 240 48.93 -39.53 16.00
N ALA A 241 48.20 -38.73 16.77
CA ALA A 241 48.00 -37.32 16.43
C ALA A 241 48.16 -36.41 17.64
N ARG A 242 48.60 -35.19 17.38
CA ARG A 242 48.78 -34.14 18.39
C ARG A 242 48.30 -32.81 17.85
N LEU A 243 47.49 -32.10 18.63
CA LEU A 243 47.12 -30.72 18.35
C LEU A 243 48.30 -29.80 18.67
N LEU A 244 48.64 -28.93 17.72
CA LEU A 244 49.65 -27.88 17.89
C LEU A 244 49.04 -26.54 18.28
N THR A 245 47.75 -26.35 18.00
CA THR A 245 46.96 -25.20 18.43
C THR A 245 46.25 -25.51 19.76
N THR A 246 46.01 -24.48 20.56
CA THR A 246 45.35 -24.62 21.86
C THR A 246 43.84 -24.62 21.69
N HIS A 247 43.19 -25.66 22.21
CA HIS A 247 41.74 -25.78 22.28
C HIS A 247 41.36 -26.26 23.69
N PRO A 248 40.26 -25.76 24.29
CA PRO A 248 39.86 -26.15 25.64
C PRO A 248 39.71 -27.66 25.82
N GLN A 249 40.16 -28.17 26.97
CA GLN A 249 39.93 -29.58 27.31
C GLN A 249 38.44 -29.83 27.53
N GLY A 250 37.92 -30.96 27.04
CA GLY A 250 36.51 -31.33 27.14
C GLY A 250 35.63 -30.84 25.98
N SER A 251 36.14 -29.95 25.10
CA SER A 251 35.42 -29.53 23.89
C SER A 251 35.70 -30.42 22.66
N TYR A 252 36.52 -31.47 22.82
CA TYR A 252 36.84 -32.45 21.78
C TYR A 252 37.32 -33.79 22.35
N ARG A 253 37.32 -34.83 21.50
CA ARG A 253 37.92 -36.15 21.77
C ARG A 253 38.43 -36.82 20.50
N PHE A 254 39.36 -37.76 20.63
CA PHE A 254 39.77 -38.64 19.54
C PHE A 254 38.98 -39.95 19.58
N GLU A 255 38.58 -40.47 18.41
CA GLU A 255 37.89 -41.75 18.26
C GLU A 255 38.66 -42.71 17.33
N GLY A 256 38.51 -44.01 17.57
CA GLY A 256 39.04 -45.13 16.76
C GLY A 256 40.54 -45.07 16.52
N GLU A 257 41.41 -45.44 17.47
CA GLU A 257 42.88 -45.38 17.33
C GLU A 257 43.44 -44.09 16.65
N VAL A 258 42.75 -42.95 16.77
CA VAL A 258 43.07 -41.66 16.11
C VAL A 258 42.68 -41.59 14.62
N ASP A 259 41.58 -42.26 14.26
CA ASP A 259 40.92 -42.17 12.96
C ASP A 259 40.30 -40.79 12.74
N LYS A 260 39.69 -40.21 13.77
CA LYS A 260 39.05 -38.88 13.70
C LYS A 260 39.09 -38.10 15.01
N LEU A 261 39.04 -36.78 14.89
CA LEU A 261 38.82 -35.83 15.98
C LEU A 261 37.35 -35.41 15.97
N VAL A 262 36.64 -35.64 17.07
CA VAL A 262 35.24 -35.26 17.25
C VAL A 262 35.18 -34.04 18.16
N ILE A 263 34.56 -32.97 17.67
CA ILE A 263 34.33 -31.71 18.38
C ILE A 263 32.97 -31.81 19.09
N THR A 264 32.99 -31.83 20.42
CA THR A 264 31.79 -32.01 21.25
C THR A 264 31.11 -30.68 21.60
N ASP A 265 31.89 -29.60 21.65
CA ASP A 265 31.39 -28.23 21.80
C ASP A 265 32.16 -27.32 20.83
N PRO A 266 31.58 -27.00 19.65
CA PRO A 266 32.24 -26.17 18.65
C PRO A 266 32.56 -24.76 19.14
N GLN A 267 31.67 -24.14 19.91
CA GLN A 267 31.92 -22.77 20.37
C GLN A 267 33.08 -22.74 21.36
N ALA A 268 33.09 -23.66 22.33
CA ALA A 268 34.21 -23.78 23.25
C ALA A 268 35.49 -24.17 22.53
N PHE A 269 35.45 -25.14 21.61
CA PHE A 269 36.62 -25.60 20.87
C PHE A 269 37.29 -24.49 20.07
N TRP A 270 36.50 -23.68 19.37
CA TRP A 270 37.00 -22.59 18.52
C TRP A 270 37.13 -21.23 19.24
N SER A 271 36.95 -21.19 20.56
CA SER A 271 37.02 -19.96 21.37
C SER A 271 38.44 -19.42 21.54
N ALA A 272 39.41 -20.32 21.73
CA ALA A 272 40.82 -19.97 21.95
C ALA A 272 41.59 -19.71 20.64
N SER A 273 41.20 -20.39 19.56
CA SER A 273 41.78 -20.24 18.23
C SER A 273 40.77 -20.65 17.17
N LYS A 274 40.66 -19.86 16.08
CA LYS A 274 39.92 -20.21 14.86
C LYS A 274 40.74 -21.07 13.87
N TYR A 275 41.97 -21.40 14.24
CA TYR A 275 42.86 -22.28 13.49
C TYR A 275 43.13 -23.55 14.27
N LEU A 276 43.01 -24.69 13.59
CA LEU A 276 43.33 -26.02 14.09
C LEU A 276 44.49 -26.61 13.30
N VAL A 277 45.59 -26.92 13.98
CA VAL A 277 46.73 -27.61 13.37
C VAL A 277 46.91 -28.96 14.05
N VAL A 278 46.74 -30.03 13.27
CA VAL A 278 46.92 -31.40 13.73
C VAL A 278 48.16 -32.00 13.08
N MET A 279 49.12 -32.40 13.91
CA MET A 279 50.25 -33.21 13.47
C MET A 279 49.89 -34.68 13.59
N ALA A 280 50.00 -35.43 12.50
CA ALA A 280 49.68 -36.85 12.42
C ALA A 280 50.94 -37.65 12.05
N ASP A 281 51.24 -38.70 12.81
CA ASP A 281 52.41 -39.59 12.66
C ASP A 281 51.98 -41.06 12.45
#